data_AF-D8T3W6-F1
#
_entry.id   AF-D8T3W6-F1
#
_cell.length_a   1.000
_cell.length_b   1.000
_cell.length_c   1.000
_cell.angle_alpha   90.00
_cell.angle_beta   90.00
_cell.angle_gamma   90.00
#
_symmetry.space_group_name_H-M   'P 1'
#
loop_
_entity.id
_entity.type
_entity.pdbx_description
1 polymer ?
#
loop_
_entity_poly.entity_id
_entity_poly.type
_entity_poly.pdbx_seq_one_letter_code
_entity_poly.pdbx_strand_id
1 'polypeptide(L)'
;MQHLYMRGGLYKEVKAALIAAFKKLKGGDPRQDDTSIRPMISKSSAAIVEKSVNEAVKAGAKLLVGSKQRGAFMEPTILEDAPFDTDARKEEILGPVILLYSYNDFKEAVKETRITVSKPAPLRMI
;
A
#
# COMPACT_ATOMS: atom_id res chain seq x y z
N MET A 1 -1.73 -8.01 -3.37
CA MET A 1 -0.34 -7.99 -2.86
C MET A 1 -0.09 -6.60 -2.28
N GLN A 2 0.14 -6.50 -0.97
CA GLN A 2 0.26 -5.21 -0.26
C GLN A 2 1.72 -4.83 0.07
N HIS A 3 2.59 -5.80 0.38
CA HIS A 3 3.98 -5.54 0.76
C HIS A 3 4.92 -6.01 -0.36
N LEU A 4 5.88 -5.17 -0.72
CA LEU A 4 6.89 -5.44 -1.73
C LEU A 4 8.30 -5.21 -1.14
N TYR A 5 9.05 -6.29 -0.98
CA TYR A 5 10.42 -6.27 -0.48
C TYR A 5 11.39 -6.45 -1.64
N MET A 6 12.33 -5.52 -1.79
CA MET A 6 13.27 -5.49 -2.90
C MET A 6 14.71 -5.41 -2.42
N ARG A 7 15.60 -6.18 -3.04
CA ARG A 7 17.02 -6.16 -2.69
C ARG A 7 17.62 -4.79 -3.03
N GLY A 8 18.46 -4.24 -2.15
CA GLY A 8 19.01 -2.89 -2.26
C GLY A 8 19.61 -2.57 -3.63
N GLY A 9 20.33 -3.51 -4.24
CA GLY A 9 20.93 -3.34 -5.58
C GLY A 9 19.94 -3.09 -6.73
N LEU A 10 18.69 -3.57 -6.61
CA LEU A 10 17.64 -3.37 -7.63
C LEU A 10 16.60 -2.33 -7.20
N TYR A 11 16.65 -1.89 -5.94
CA TYR A 11 15.61 -1.07 -5.32
C TYR A 11 15.32 0.21 -6.10
N LYS A 12 16.38 0.93 -6.50
CA LYS A 12 16.25 2.22 -7.18
C LYS A 12 15.57 2.09 -8.55
N GLU A 13 15.94 1.08 -9.33
CA GLU A 13 15.39 0.83 -10.66
C GLU A 13 13.93 0.39 -10.59
N VAL A 14 13.63 -0.56 -9.70
CA VAL A 14 12.27 -1.05 -9.49
C VAL A 14 11.35 0.05 -8.96
N LYS A 15 11.82 0.84 -7.98
CA LYS A 15 11.09 2.00 -7.46
C LYS A 15 10.73 2.99 -8.57
N ALA A 16 11.71 3.34 -9.41
CA ALA A 16 11.47 4.27 -10.52
C ALA A 16 10.46 3.72 -11.53
N ALA A 17 10.60 2.44 -11.90
CA ALA A 17 9.69 1.76 -12.83
C ALA A 17 8.26 1.67 -12.26
N LEU A 18 8.11 1.34 -10.97
CA LEU A 18 6.80 1.28 -10.29
C LEU A 18 6.12 2.64 -10.26
N ILE A 19 6.85 3.70 -9.88
CA ILE A 19 6.33 5.07 -9.89
C ILE A 19 5.86 5.45 -11.29
N ALA A 20 6.64 5.14 -12.32
CA ALA A 20 6.29 5.44 -13.71
C ALA A 20 5.07 4.66 -14.18
N ALA A 21 4.95 3.39 -13.80
CA ALA A 21 3.79 2.56 -14.12
C ALA A 21 2.52 3.08 -13.43
N PHE A 22 2.60 3.39 -12.13
CA PHE A 22 1.45 3.87 -11.36
C PHE A 22 0.89 5.20 -11.90
N LYS A 23 1.76 6.09 -12.36
CA LYS A 23 1.34 7.36 -12.98
C LYS A 23 0.60 7.19 -14.32
N LYS A 24 0.74 6.05 -14.99
CA LYS A 24 0.04 5.74 -16.25
C LYS A 24 -1.32 5.07 -16.03
N LEU A 25 -1.62 4.65 -14.80
CA LEU A 25 -2.87 3.94 -14.52
C LEU A 25 -4.06 4.90 -14.64
N LYS A 26 -5.01 4.56 -15.50
CA LYS A 26 -6.24 5.34 -15.64
C LYS A 26 -7.28 4.85 -14.62
N GLY A 27 -7.64 5.73 -13.71
CA GLY A 27 -8.73 5.52 -12.77
C GLY A 27 -10.06 6.03 -13.30
N GLY A 28 -11.11 5.20 -13.30
CA GLY A 28 -12.34 5.57 -14.00
C GLY A 28 -13.51 4.61 -13.84
N ASP A 29 -14.49 4.74 -14.74
CA ASP A 29 -15.68 3.88 -14.80
C ASP A 29 -15.27 2.46 -15.19
N PRO A 30 -15.62 1.41 -14.41
CA PRO A 30 -15.27 0.03 -14.71
C PRO A 30 -15.80 -0.48 -16.06
N ARG A 31 -16.76 0.21 -16.68
CA ARG A 31 -17.31 -0.11 -18.01
C ARG A 31 -16.46 0.43 -19.17
N GLN A 32 -15.49 1.31 -18.92
CA GLN A 32 -14.58 1.77 -19.96
C GLN A 32 -13.39 0.81 -20.07
N ASP A 33 -13.08 0.39 -21.30
CA ASP A 33 -12.02 -0.59 -21.58
C ASP A 33 -10.62 -0.11 -21.20
N ASP A 34 -10.41 1.20 -21.16
CA ASP A 34 -9.13 1.80 -20.79
C ASP A 34 -8.98 2.06 -19.28
N THR A 35 -9.98 1.69 -18.46
CA THR A 35 -9.91 1.84 -17.00
C THR A 35 -9.04 0.76 -16.38
N SER A 36 -7.87 1.15 -15.89
CA SER A 36 -6.94 0.27 -15.18
C SER A 36 -7.30 0.11 -13.70
N ILE A 37 -7.86 1.16 -13.08
CA ILE A 37 -8.16 1.19 -11.65
C ILE A 37 -9.63 1.53 -11.45
N ARG A 38 -10.33 0.59 -10.82
CA ARG A 38 -11.77 0.69 -10.56
C ARG A 38 -12.02 1.31 -9.19
N PRO A 39 -13.19 1.94 -8.99
CA PRO A 39 -13.58 2.44 -7.68
C PRO A 39 -13.67 1.29 -6.68
N MET A 40 -13.47 1.62 -5.41
CA MET A 40 -13.75 0.72 -4.29
C MET A 40 -15.25 0.47 -4.15
N ILE A 41 -15.63 -0.55 -3.37
CA ILE A 41 -17.03 -0.94 -3.16
C ILE A 41 -17.91 0.20 -2.61
N SER A 42 -17.31 1.14 -1.86
CA SER A 42 -18.02 2.26 -1.27
C SER A 42 -17.10 3.46 -1.01
N LYS A 43 -17.70 4.63 -0.79
CA LYS A 43 -16.99 5.85 -0.37
C LYS A 43 -16.35 5.69 1.02
N SER A 44 -17.01 4.97 1.93
CA SER A 44 -16.48 4.73 3.27
C SER A 44 -15.24 3.83 3.23
N SER A 45 -15.23 2.80 2.38
CA SER A 45 -14.05 1.96 2.16
C SER A 45 -12.86 2.79 1.65
N ALA A 46 -13.08 3.66 0.66
CA ALA A 46 -12.04 4.56 0.17
C ALA A 46 -11.52 5.51 1.27
N ALA A 47 -12.40 6.02 2.13
CA ALA A 47 -12.02 6.94 3.20
C ALA A 47 -11.18 6.25 4.28
N ILE A 48 -11.47 4.98 4.59
CA ILE A 48 -10.67 4.16 5.51
C ILE A 48 -9.25 3.98 4.96
N VAL A 49 -9.13 3.69 3.66
CA VAL A 49 -7.83 3.54 2.99
C VAL A 49 -7.04 4.85 3.01
N GLU A 50 -7.67 5.96 2.62
CA GLU A 50 -7.04 7.29 2.65
C GLU A 50 -6.57 7.66 4.06
N LYS A 51 -7.39 7.39 5.08
CA LYS A 51 -7.02 7.61 6.48
C LYS A 51 -5.78 6.79 6.87
N SER A 52 -5.77 5.50 6.56
CA SER A 52 -4.65 4.60 6.91
C SER A 52 -3.35 5.01 6.21
N VAL A 53 -3.43 5.45 4.95
CA VAL A 53 -2.30 6.03 4.21
C VAL A 53 -1.79 7.30 4.90
N ASN A 54 -2.67 8.22 5.26
CA ASN A 54 -2.30 9.48 5.91
C ASN A 54 -1.67 9.26 7.29
N GLU A 55 -2.16 8.30 8.06
CA GLU A 55 -1.57 7.92 9.35
C GLU A 55 -0.18 7.32 9.17
N ALA A 56 0.02 6.46 8.17
CA ALA A 56 1.34 5.92 7.86
C ALA A 56 2.34 7.03 7.49
N VAL A 57 1.92 8.00 6.67
CA VAL A 57 2.75 9.15 6.31
C VAL A 57 3.11 9.99 7.53
N LYS A 58 2.13 10.27 8.42
CA LYS A 58 2.38 10.98 9.68
C LYS A 58 3.34 10.23 10.60
N ALA A 59 3.33 8.90 10.57
CA ALA A 59 4.22 8.06 11.36
C ALA A 59 5.64 7.95 10.77
N GLY A 60 5.90 8.52 9.58
CA GLY A 60 7.21 8.55 8.94
C GLY A 60 7.32 7.76 7.64
N ALA A 61 6.24 7.14 7.15
CA ALA A 61 6.23 6.55 5.83
C ALA A 61 6.41 7.63 4.76
N LYS A 62 7.15 7.32 3.70
CA LYS A 62 7.32 8.24 2.58
C LYS A 62 6.28 7.98 1.51
N LEU A 63 5.45 8.98 1.21
CA LEU A 63 4.54 8.91 0.08
C LEU A 63 5.30 9.10 -1.24
N LEU A 64 5.26 8.11 -2.12
CA LEU A 64 5.91 8.17 -3.44
C LEU A 64 4.94 8.55 -4.57
N VAL A 65 3.69 8.06 -4.50
CA VAL A 65 2.63 8.30 -5.50
C VAL A 65 1.26 8.25 -4.82
N GLY A 66 0.30 9.05 -5.29
CA GLY A 66 -1.13 8.91 -4.96
C GLY A 66 -1.56 9.61 -3.68
N SER A 67 -2.33 8.90 -2.87
CA SER A 67 -2.94 9.26 -1.58
C SER A 67 -4.28 10.00 -1.59
N LYS A 68 -4.83 10.41 -2.74
CA LYS A 68 -6.12 11.13 -2.74
C LYS A 68 -7.29 10.20 -3.00
N GLN A 69 -8.39 10.40 -2.29
CA GLN A 69 -9.68 9.84 -2.68
C GLN A 69 -10.57 10.84 -3.44
N ARG A 70 -11.47 10.30 -4.25
CA ARG A 70 -12.59 11.02 -4.87
C ARG A 70 -13.83 10.13 -4.87
N GLY A 71 -14.74 10.37 -3.93
CA GLY A 71 -15.91 9.51 -3.77
C GLY A 71 -15.49 8.10 -3.38
N ALA A 72 -15.82 7.10 -4.19
CA ALA A 72 -15.40 5.70 -3.96
C ALA A 72 -14.07 5.37 -4.67
N PHE A 73 -13.50 6.30 -5.43
CA PHE A 73 -12.23 6.10 -6.11
C PHE A 73 -11.08 6.46 -5.18
N MET A 74 -10.09 5.57 -5.07
CA MET A 74 -8.83 5.81 -4.36
C MET A 74 -7.68 5.79 -5.38
N GLU A 75 -6.81 6.79 -5.34
CA GLU A 75 -5.63 6.81 -6.20
C GLU A 75 -4.67 5.65 -5.88
N PRO A 76 -4.08 4.99 -6.90
CA PRO A 76 -3.00 4.04 -6.70
C PRO A 76 -1.87 4.68 -5.90
N THR A 77 -1.56 4.09 -4.76
CA THR A 77 -0.68 4.68 -3.77
C THR A 77 0.53 3.79 -3.54
N ILE A 78 1.71 4.40 -3.46
CA ILE A 78 2.93 3.72 -3.06
C ILE A 78 3.49 4.44 -1.84
N LEU A 79 3.65 3.71 -0.74
CA LEU A 79 4.35 4.16 0.46
C LEU A 79 5.69 3.43 0.56
N GLU A 80 6.73 4.14 0.95
CA GLU A 80 8.06 3.60 1.22
C GLU A 80 8.32 3.62 2.73
N ASP A 81 8.90 2.53 3.23
CA ASP A 81 9.36 2.36 4.61
C ASP A 81 8.29 2.69 5.66
N ALA A 82 7.06 2.21 5.45
CA ALA A 82 5.99 2.39 6.43
C ALA A 82 6.36 1.70 7.77
N PRO A 83 6.27 2.41 8.91
CA PRO A 83 6.60 1.82 10.20
C PRO A 83 5.70 0.65 10.58
N PHE A 84 6.25 -0.32 11.32
CA PHE A 84 5.53 -1.49 11.85
C PHE A 84 4.31 -1.16 12.70
N ASP A 85 4.31 0.00 13.36
CA ASP A 85 3.23 0.35 14.27
C ASP A 85 2.00 0.95 13.56
N THR A 86 2.06 1.13 12.24
CA THR A 86 0.98 1.72 11.44
C THR A 86 -0.07 0.69 11.03
N ASP A 87 -1.33 1.08 11.03
CA ASP A 87 -2.44 0.25 10.55
C ASP A 87 -2.22 -0.20 9.10
N ALA A 88 -1.66 0.68 8.28
CA ALA A 88 -1.27 0.38 6.91
C ALA A 88 -0.36 -0.85 6.80
N ARG A 89 0.50 -1.12 7.78
CA ARG A 89 1.44 -2.25 7.78
C ARG A 89 0.95 -3.47 8.55
N LYS A 90 0.09 -3.29 9.56
CA LYS A 90 -0.44 -4.39 10.40
C LYS A 90 -1.66 -5.04 9.80
N GLU A 91 -2.55 -4.23 9.23
CA GLU A 91 -3.85 -4.64 8.75
C GLU A 91 -3.85 -4.65 7.22
N GLU A 92 -4.74 -5.45 6.65
CA GLU A 92 -4.94 -5.45 5.20
C GLU A 92 -5.69 -4.19 4.78
N ILE A 93 -5.06 -3.33 3.97
CA ILE A 93 -5.65 -2.04 3.54
C ILE A 93 -6.81 -2.27 2.56
N LEU A 94 -6.86 -3.43 1.87
CA LEU A 94 -7.89 -3.79 0.88
C LEU A 94 -8.17 -2.69 -0.15
N GLY A 95 -7.11 -1.96 -0.54
CA GLY A 95 -7.14 -0.86 -1.51
C GLY A 95 -5.92 -0.89 -2.43
N PRO A 96 -5.84 0.01 -3.41
CA PRO A 96 -4.74 0.06 -4.38
C PRO A 96 -3.47 0.67 -3.77
N VAL A 97 -2.99 0.12 -2.64
CA VAL A 97 -1.83 0.61 -1.89
C VAL A 97 -0.73 -0.45 -1.87
N ILE A 98 0.48 -0.06 -2.23
CA ILE A 98 1.69 -0.88 -2.10
C ILE A 98 2.64 -0.25 -1.07
N LEU A 99 3.15 -1.07 -0.17
CA LEU A 99 4.22 -0.74 0.75
C LEU A 99 5.54 -1.29 0.23
N LEU A 100 6.51 -0.42 -0.02
CA LEU A 100 7.80 -0.74 -0.60
C LEU A 100 8.90 -0.69 0.47
N TYR A 101 9.68 -1.76 0.57
CA TYR A 101 10.78 -1.91 1.53
C TYR A 101 12.05 -2.39 0.84
N SER A 102 13.20 -1.90 1.29
CA SER A 102 14.49 -2.38 0.82
C SER A 102 15.09 -3.38 1.81
N TYR A 103 15.83 -4.37 1.32
CA TYR A 103 16.61 -5.28 2.17
C TYR A 103 17.98 -5.58 1.53
N ASN A 104 18.98 -5.87 2.36
CA ASN A 104 20.31 -6.28 1.89
C ASN A 104 20.59 -7.76 2.18
N ASP A 105 20.07 -8.27 3.29
CA ASP A 105 20.17 -9.67 3.68
C ASP A 105 18.82 -10.38 3.48
N PHE A 106 18.86 -11.55 2.82
CA PHE A 106 17.65 -12.33 2.55
C PHE A 106 16.98 -12.87 3.83
N LYS A 107 17.75 -13.25 4.85
CA LYS A 107 17.21 -13.72 6.13
C LYS A 107 16.49 -12.59 6.87
N GLU A 108 16.98 -11.35 6.76
CA GLU A 108 16.27 -10.18 7.29
C GLU A 108 14.92 -10.00 6.58
N ALA A 109 14.89 -10.08 5.24
CA ALA A 109 13.64 -9.99 4.49
C ALA A 109 12.62 -11.07 4.89
N VAL A 110 13.07 -12.32 5.07
CA VAL A 110 12.20 -13.42 5.52
C VAL A 110 11.69 -13.20 6.95
N LYS A 111 12.50 -12.62 7.83
CA LYS A 111 12.07 -12.28 9.19
C LYS A 111 10.99 -11.19 9.16
N GLU A 112 11.19 -10.15 8.34
CA GLU A 112 10.26 -9.03 8.17
C GLU A 112 8.90 -9.49 7.61
N THR A 113 8.87 -10.44 6.66
CA THR A 113 7.62 -10.96 6.11
C THR A 113 6.86 -11.87 7.08
N ARG A 114 7.56 -12.57 7.97
CA ARG A 114 6.96 -13.50 8.94
C ARG A 114 6.16 -12.79 10.05
N ILE A 115 6.49 -11.54 10.34
CA ILE A 115 5.89 -10.78 11.46
C ILE A 115 4.40 -10.47 11.20
N THR A 116 3.96 -10.37 9.94
CA THR A 116 2.54 -10.12 9.60
C THR A 116 1.61 -11.27 9.99
N VAL A 117 2.13 -12.50 10.20
CA VAL A 117 1.30 -13.69 10.51
C VAL A 117 1.22 -14.01 12.02
N SER A 118 1.88 -13.23 12.90
CA SER A 118 2.15 -13.66 14.28
C SER A 118 1.42 -12.90 15.41
N LYS A 119 0.35 -12.14 15.13
CA LYS A 119 -0.58 -11.74 16.19
C LYS A 119 -1.94 -12.38 15.96
N PRO A 120 -2.42 -13.28 16.84
CA PRO A 120 -3.84 -13.60 16.84
C PRO A 120 -4.59 -12.31 17.11
N ALA A 121 -5.55 -11.98 16.24
CA ALA A 121 -6.52 -10.93 16.53
C ALA A 121 -7.09 -11.20 17.94
N PRO A 122 -7.15 -10.20 18.84
CA PRO A 122 -7.87 -10.38 20.08
C PRO A 122 -9.32 -10.71 19.70
N LEU A 123 -9.78 -11.91 20.08
CA LEU A 123 -11.17 -12.31 20.00
C LEU A 123 -12.00 -11.19 20.63
N ARG A 124 -12.71 -10.43 19.80
CA ARG A 124 -13.66 -9.43 20.24
C ARG A 124 -14.86 -10.21 20.77
N MET A 125 -14.83 -10.52 22.06
CA MET A 125 -15.97 -11.11 22.77
C MET A 125 -17.11 -10.09 22.75
N ILE A 126 -18.14 -10.41 21.97
CA ILE A 126 -19.52 -9.96 22.16
C ILE A 126 -20.32 -11.16 22.64
#